data_AF-A0A7W9SQQ6-F1
#
_entry.id   AF-A0A7W9SQQ6-F1
#
_cell.length_a   1.000
_cell.length_b   1.000
_cell.length_c   1.000
_cell.angle_alpha   90.00
_cell.angle_beta   90.00
_cell.angle_gamma   90.00
#
_symmetry.space_group_name_H-M   'P 1'
#
loop_
_entity.id
_entity.type
_entity.pdbx_description
1 polymer ?
#
loop_
_entity_poly.entity_id
_entity_poly.type
_entity_poly.pdbx_seq_one_letter_code
_entity_poly.pdbx_strand_id
1 'polypeptide(L)'
;MADITHGHDSHGHGRVHPAVEVIDHPKPLLYWQTYAGLFVLLIVTVLLYYIDLSAAMKWVGWNFVVAMIVASIKAYLVVRNFMNVKGSTKLTFLWAVLGFVWLMLMAGIFIDYRSRPVQGGWEPQFAGRMR
;
A
#
# COMPACT_ATOMS: atom_id res chain seq x y z
N MET A 1 -10.68 57.72 -56.88
CA MET A 1 -9.59 56.79 -56.51
C MET A 1 -10.02 56.15 -55.21
N ALA A 2 -10.47 54.89 -55.27
CA ALA A 2 -10.87 54.13 -54.09
C ALA A 2 -9.60 53.71 -53.36
N ASP A 3 -9.39 54.24 -52.16
CA ASP A 3 -8.36 53.71 -51.26
C ASP A 3 -9.01 52.80 -50.23
N ILE A 4 -8.33 51.68 -50.04
CA ILE A 4 -8.81 50.42 -49.56
C ILE A 4 -8.77 50.44 -48.03
N THR A 5 -9.83 49.96 -47.43
CA THR A 5 -9.96 49.73 -45.99
C THR A 5 -8.86 48.79 -45.50
N HIS A 6 -7.85 49.30 -44.81
CA HIS A 6 -6.98 48.47 -43.97
C HIS A 6 -7.59 48.36 -42.56
N GLY A 7 -8.60 47.51 -42.45
CA GLY A 7 -9.01 46.93 -41.17
C GLY A 7 -7.90 46.01 -40.69
N HIS A 8 -7.10 46.46 -39.72
CA HIS A 8 -6.23 45.59 -38.96
C HIS A 8 -7.10 44.83 -37.96
N ASP A 9 -7.71 43.74 -38.42
CA ASP A 9 -8.31 42.73 -37.55
C ASP A 9 -7.16 42.02 -36.82
N SER A 10 -6.87 42.52 -35.61
CA SER A 10 -6.00 41.85 -34.64
C SER A 10 -6.70 40.58 -34.15
N HIS A 11 -6.62 39.53 -34.95
CA HIS A 11 -7.02 38.19 -34.55
C HIS A 11 -6.10 37.66 -33.44
N GLY A 12 -6.69 36.81 -32.59
CA GLY A 12 -6.15 36.25 -31.35
C GLY A 12 -4.67 35.85 -31.42
N HIS A 13 -3.95 35.90 -30.32
CA HIS A 13 -4.31 35.11 -29.15
C HIS A 13 -3.74 35.74 -27.87
N GLY A 14 -4.60 36.39 -27.10
CA GLY A 14 -4.43 36.46 -25.65
C GLY A 14 -4.70 35.09 -25.06
N ARG A 15 -3.84 34.09 -25.33
CA ARG A 15 -3.75 32.95 -24.43
C ARG A 15 -3.24 33.54 -23.14
N VAL A 16 -4.17 33.84 -22.24
CA VAL A 16 -3.91 33.97 -20.82
C VAL A 16 -3.21 32.65 -20.48
N HIS A 17 -1.87 32.65 -20.50
CA HIS A 17 -1.12 31.54 -19.95
C HIS A 17 -1.60 31.51 -18.50
N PRO A 18 -2.32 30.45 -18.07
CA PRO A 18 -2.71 30.34 -16.67
C PRO A 18 -1.41 30.48 -15.89
N ALA A 19 -1.40 31.41 -14.93
CA ALA A 19 -0.27 31.65 -14.06
C ALA A 19 0.33 30.30 -13.73
N VAL A 20 1.61 30.08 -14.10
CA VAL A 20 2.32 28.83 -13.84
C VAL A 20 2.00 28.43 -12.41
N GLU A 21 1.15 27.42 -12.26
CA GLU A 21 0.67 26.97 -10.97
C GLU A 21 1.92 26.47 -10.27
N VAL A 22 2.44 27.29 -9.35
CA VAL A 22 3.59 26.91 -8.53
C VAL A 22 3.11 25.73 -7.72
N ILE A 23 3.49 24.53 -8.16
CA ILE A 23 3.18 23.28 -7.50
C ILE A 23 3.78 23.41 -6.09
N ASP A 24 2.92 23.63 -5.10
CA ASP A 24 3.36 23.82 -3.73
C ASP A 24 3.88 22.48 -3.22
N HIS A 25 5.21 22.32 -3.24
CA HIS A 25 5.85 21.06 -2.93
C HIS A 25 5.65 20.72 -1.44
N PRO A 26 5.27 19.47 -1.11
CA PRO A 26 5.04 19.08 0.27
C PRO A 26 6.30 19.34 1.12
N LYS A 27 6.08 19.92 2.31
CA LYS A 27 7.15 20.35 3.20
C LYS A 27 8.13 19.17 3.46
N PRO A 28 9.42 19.29 3.10
CA PRO A 28 10.39 18.20 3.24
C PRO A 28 10.54 17.71 4.69
N LEU A 29 10.21 18.59 5.65
CA LEU A 29 10.21 18.30 7.08
C LEU A 29 9.30 17.12 7.47
N LEU A 30 8.17 16.91 6.77
CA LEU A 30 7.25 15.80 7.06
C LEU A 30 7.89 14.44 6.77
N TYR A 31 8.65 14.34 5.68
CA TYR A 31 9.36 13.12 5.32
C TYR A 31 10.46 12.79 6.31
N TRP A 32 11.19 13.80 6.78
CA TRP A 32 12.23 13.62 7.79
C TRP A 32 11.67 13.15 9.14
N GLN A 33 10.56 13.72 9.60
CA GLN A 33 9.87 13.27 10.81
C GLN A 33 9.36 11.83 10.69
N THR A 34 8.83 11.47 9.52
CA THR A 34 8.38 10.09 9.25
C THR A 34 9.56 9.12 9.25
N TYR A 35 10.67 9.49 8.60
CA TYR A 35 11.91 8.70 8.60
C TYR A 35 12.41 8.45 10.03
N ALA A 36 12.50 9.49 10.85
CA ALA A 36 12.89 9.36 12.26
C ALA A 36 11.92 8.46 13.04
N GLY A 37 10.61 8.62 12.84
CA GLY A 37 9.60 7.74 13.44
C GLY A 37 9.77 6.27 13.05
N LEU A 38 9.97 5.98 11.76
CA LEU A 38 10.22 4.62 11.30
C LEU A 38 11.53 4.03 11.84
N PHE A 39 12.56 4.87 12.00
CA PHE A 39 13.83 4.46 12.59
C PHE A 39 13.67 4.10 14.07
N VAL A 40 12.91 4.88 14.83
CA VAL A 40 12.55 4.57 16.21
C VAL A 40 11.75 3.27 16.28
N LEU A 41 10.74 3.08 15.43
CA LEU A 41 9.99 1.82 15.38
C LEU A 41 10.89 0.63 15.01
N LEU A 42 11.90 0.82 14.16
CA LEU A 42 12.88 -0.22 13.85
C LEU A 42 13.71 -0.60 15.08
N ILE A 43 14.23 0.39 15.79
CA ILE A 43 14.94 0.16 17.06
C ILE A 43 14.04 -0.60 18.03
N VAL A 44 12.78 -0.17 18.20
CA VAL A 44 11.80 -0.86 19.05
C VAL A 44 11.62 -2.32 18.62
N THR A 45 11.47 -2.62 17.33
CA THR A 45 11.36 -4.02 16.87
C THR A 45 12.61 -4.85 17.18
N VAL A 46 13.80 -4.25 17.08
CA VAL A 46 15.05 -4.93 17.41
C VAL A 46 15.14 -5.18 18.91
N LEU A 47 14.78 -4.22 19.76
CA LEU A 47 14.75 -4.45 21.21
C LEU A 47 13.73 -5.51 21.61
N LEU A 48 12.55 -5.50 21.00
CA LEU A 48 11.52 -6.52 21.24
C LEU A 48 11.96 -7.93 20.84
N TYR A 49 12.91 -8.07 19.92
CA TYR A 49 13.51 -9.37 19.60
C TYR A 49 14.43 -9.88 20.72
N TYR A 50 15.17 -8.99 21.39
CA TYR A 50 16.07 -9.37 22.47
C TYR A 50 15.35 -9.61 23.81
N ILE A 51 14.13 -9.11 23.97
CA ILE A 51 13.33 -9.29 25.18
C ILE A 51 12.30 -10.39 24.94
N ASP A 52 12.36 -11.47 25.70
CA ASP A 52 11.31 -12.49 25.70
C ASP A 52 10.12 -12.03 26.56
N LEU A 53 9.17 -11.33 25.95
CA LEU A 53 7.92 -10.94 26.63
C LEU A 53 7.06 -12.16 26.99
N SER A 54 7.23 -13.27 26.27
CA SER A 54 6.64 -14.58 26.56
C SER A 54 7.05 -15.13 27.93
N ALA A 55 8.32 -14.97 28.32
CA ALA A 55 8.83 -15.36 29.62
C ALA A 55 8.40 -14.38 30.72
N ALA A 56 8.39 -13.08 30.41
CA ALA A 56 7.98 -12.03 31.34
C ALA A 56 6.49 -12.08 31.71
N MET A 57 5.62 -12.43 30.76
CA MET A 57 4.15 -12.37 30.92
C MET A 57 3.48 -13.75 31.05
N LYS A 58 4.25 -14.85 31.14
CA LYS A 58 3.77 -16.24 31.30
C LYS A 58 2.74 -16.69 30.26
N TRP A 59 2.78 -16.12 29.05
CA TRP A 59 1.85 -16.47 27.97
C TRP A 59 2.60 -16.70 26.66
N VAL A 60 2.37 -17.87 26.04
CA VAL A 60 3.00 -18.26 24.78
C VAL A 60 2.27 -17.54 23.63
N GLY A 61 2.78 -16.37 23.23
CA GLY A 61 2.20 -15.61 22.11
C GLY A 61 2.30 -14.09 22.21
N TRP A 62 2.69 -13.54 23.36
CA TRP A 62 2.75 -12.08 23.54
C TRP A 62 3.75 -11.41 22.60
N ASN A 63 4.89 -12.06 22.31
CA ASN A 63 5.87 -11.61 21.32
C ASN A 63 5.23 -11.40 19.94
N PHE A 64 4.38 -12.32 19.50
CA PHE A 64 3.74 -12.24 18.18
C PHE A 64 2.71 -11.10 18.11
N VAL A 65 1.88 -10.96 19.15
CA VAL A 65 0.85 -9.89 19.21
C VAL A 65 1.52 -8.52 19.18
N VAL A 66 2.56 -8.31 20.01
CA VAL A 66 3.30 -7.04 20.05
C VAL A 66 4.01 -6.80 18.72
N ALA A 67 4.63 -7.80 18.12
CA ALA A 67 5.27 -7.68 16.80
C ALA A 67 4.25 -7.26 15.72
N MET A 68 3.04 -7.82 15.70
CA MET A 68 1.98 -7.45 14.75
C MET A 68 1.46 -6.03 14.95
N ILE A 69 1.34 -5.56 16.19
CA ILE A 69 0.96 -4.18 16.49
C ILE A 69 2.02 -3.21 15.95
N VAL A 70 3.29 -3.45 16.27
CA VAL A 70 4.39 -2.58 15.84
C VAL A 70 4.53 -2.58 14.32
N ALA A 71 4.41 -3.76 13.68
CA ALA A 71 4.40 -3.88 12.22
C ALA A 71 3.24 -3.11 11.59
N SER A 72 2.03 -3.17 12.17
CA SER A 72 0.86 -2.46 11.65
C SER A 72 1.01 -0.93 11.73
N ILE A 73 1.52 -0.42 12.85
CA ILE A 73 1.79 1.02 13.01
C ILE A 73 2.84 1.49 11.99
N LYS A 74 3.90 0.70 11.80
CA LYS A 74 4.94 0.97 10.80
C LYS A 74 4.35 1.05 9.39
N ALA A 75 3.53 0.06 9.00
CA ALA A 75 2.88 0.04 7.69
C ALA A 75 1.96 1.25 7.49
N TYR A 76 1.17 1.62 8.50
CA TYR A 76 0.29 2.79 8.43
C TYR A 76 1.05 4.10 8.17
N LEU A 77 2.15 4.33 8.88
CA LEU A 77 3.00 5.52 8.69
C LEU A 77 3.58 5.58 7.27
N VAL A 78 4.04 4.45 6.73
CA VAL A 78 4.57 4.38 5.36
C VAL A 78 3.51 4.73 4.33
N VAL A 79 2.34 4.10 4.38
CA VAL A 79 1.26 4.34 3.41
C VAL A 79 0.75 5.77 3.48
N ARG A 80 0.62 6.33 4.68
CA ARG A 80 0.09 7.69 4.83
C ARG A 80 1.07 8.76 4.35
N ASN A 81 2.34 8.67 4.75
CA ASN A 81 3.29 9.77 4.58
C ASN A 81 4.21 9.57 3.36
N PHE A 82 4.72 8.35 3.11
CA PHE A 82 5.60 8.10 1.95
C PHE A 82 4.82 7.87 0.66
N MET A 83 3.69 7.16 0.74
CA MET A 83 2.83 6.95 -0.44
C MET A 83 1.83 8.09 -0.67
N ASN A 84 1.84 9.12 0.19
CA ASN A 84 0.93 10.28 0.18
C ASN A 84 -0.52 9.92 -0.18
N VAL A 85 -1.03 8.79 0.33
CA VAL A 85 -2.34 8.27 -0.06
C VAL A 85 -3.46 9.26 0.26
N LYS A 86 -3.32 10.08 1.30
CA LYS A 86 -4.31 11.13 1.64
C LYS A 86 -4.34 12.29 0.63
N GLY A 87 -3.21 12.61 0.00
CA GLY A 87 -3.13 13.68 -1.01
C GLY A 87 -3.35 13.18 -2.43
N SER A 88 -3.56 11.87 -2.61
CA SER A 88 -3.69 11.25 -3.92
C SER A 88 -5.13 11.17 -4.42
N THR A 89 -5.29 10.87 -5.70
CA THR A 89 -6.60 10.69 -6.33
C THR A 89 -7.35 9.48 -5.75
N LYS A 90 -8.68 9.50 -5.85
CA LYS A 90 -9.54 8.37 -5.44
C LYS A 90 -9.18 7.06 -6.16
N LEU A 91 -8.64 7.14 -7.38
CA LEU A 91 -8.16 5.98 -8.14
C LEU A 91 -7.00 5.29 -7.42
N THR A 92 -6.01 6.05 -6.94
CA THR A 92 -4.87 5.50 -6.20
C THR A 92 -5.31 4.83 -4.89
N PHE A 93 -6.29 5.41 -4.19
CA PHE A 93 -6.86 4.79 -3.00
C PHE A 93 -7.55 3.45 -3.30
N LEU A 94 -8.32 3.37 -4.41
CA LEU A 94 -8.96 2.13 -4.84
C LEU A 94 -7.93 1.04 -5.11
N TRP A 95 -6.85 1.35 -5.83
CA TRP A 95 -5.76 0.40 -6.09
C TRP A 95 -5.05 -0.05 -4.82
N ALA A 96 -4.83 0.86 -3.86
CA ALA A 96 -4.23 0.50 -2.57
C ALA A 96 -5.09 -0.51 -1.81
N VAL A 97 -6.41 -0.29 -1.75
CA VAL A 97 -7.34 -1.23 -1.09
C VAL A 97 -7.44 -2.55 -1.87
N LEU A 98 -7.45 -2.50 -3.20
CA LEU A 98 -7.50 -3.69 -4.04
C LEU A 98 -6.31 -4.63 -3.79
N GLY A 99 -5.11 -4.09 -3.52
CA GLY A 99 -3.96 -4.89 -3.11
C GLY A 99 -4.21 -5.69 -1.83
N PHE A 100 -4.87 -5.11 -0.82
CA PHE A 100 -5.22 -5.83 0.40
C PHE A 100 -6.30 -6.89 0.17
N VAL A 101 -7.31 -6.59 -0.66
CA VAL A 101 -8.33 -7.57 -1.06
C VAL A 101 -7.66 -8.75 -1.76
N TRP A 102 -6.75 -8.47 -2.69
CA TRP A 102 -5.99 -9.50 -3.39
C TRP A 102 -5.14 -10.36 -2.46
N LEU A 103 -4.42 -9.74 -1.50
CA LEU A 103 -3.65 -10.48 -0.49
C LEU A 103 -4.54 -11.38 0.38
N MET A 104 -5.73 -10.92 0.74
CA MET A 104 -6.68 -11.71 1.53
C MET A 104 -7.18 -12.94 0.75
N LEU A 105 -7.43 -12.79 -0.55
CA LEU A 105 -7.79 -13.89 -1.44
C LEU A 105 -6.65 -14.91 -1.54
N MET A 106 -5.41 -14.45 -1.76
CA MET A 106 -4.22 -15.32 -1.80
C MET A 106 -4.04 -16.09 -0.48
N ALA A 107 -4.18 -15.40 0.66
CA ALA A 107 -4.11 -16.04 1.98
C ALA A 107 -5.19 -17.13 2.13
N GLY A 108 -6.42 -16.85 1.70
CA GLY A 108 -7.51 -17.84 1.72
C GLY A 108 -7.20 -19.07 0.85
N ILE A 109 -6.65 -18.86 -0.35
CA ILE A 109 -6.24 -19.95 -1.25
C ILE A 109 -5.11 -20.80 -0.64
N PHE A 110 -4.12 -20.17 0.01
CA PHE A 110 -3.05 -20.94 0.69
C PHE A 110 -3.58 -21.78 1.84
N ILE A 111 -4.56 -21.26 2.60
CA ILE A 111 -5.23 -22.03 3.66
C ILE A 111 -6.01 -23.20 3.05
N ASP A 112 -6.74 -22.99 1.97
CA ASP A 112 -7.46 -24.03 1.24
C ASP A 112 -6.50 -25.15 0.81
N TYR A 113 -5.43 -24.82 0.08
CA TYR A 113 -4.42 -25.80 -0.34
C TYR A 113 -3.78 -26.54 0.84
N ARG A 114 -3.52 -25.86 1.96
CA ARG A 114 -2.93 -26.48 3.15
C ARG A 114 -3.87 -27.48 3.82
N SER A 115 -5.19 -27.23 3.74
CA SER A 115 -6.24 -28.04 4.36
C SER A 115 -6.72 -29.21 3.49
N ARG A 116 -6.42 -29.18 2.19
CA ARG A 116 -6.76 -30.29 1.28
C ARG A 116 -6.05 -31.57 1.72
N PRO A 117 -6.79 -32.68 1.94
CA PRO A 117 -6.14 -33.97 2.11
C PRO A 117 -5.40 -34.32 0.82
N VAL A 118 -4.24 -34.95 0.94
CA VAL A 118 -3.52 -35.56 -0.19
C VAL A 118 -4.40 -36.69 -0.70
N GLN A 119 -5.29 -36.36 -1.62
CA GLN A 119 -6.02 -37.34 -2.41
C GLN A 119 -5.03 -37.79 -3.49
N GLY A 120 -4.54 -39.03 -3.37
CA GLY A 120 -3.71 -39.66 -4.38
C GLY A 120 -4.35 -39.47 -5.75
N GLY A 121 -3.58 -38.93 -6.69
CA GLY A 121 -4.09 -38.55 -8.00
C GLY A 121 -4.72 -39.73 -8.74
N TRP A 122 -5.81 -39.43 -9.46
CA TRP A 122 -6.40 -40.21 -10.55
C TRP A 122 -6.41 -41.73 -10.40
N GLU A 123 -6.62 -42.30 -9.21
CA GLU A 123 -6.89 -43.73 -9.12
C GLU A 123 -8.23 -44.02 -9.83
N PRO A 124 -8.23 -44.80 -10.93
CA PRO A 124 -9.46 -45.19 -11.55
C PRO A 124 -10.19 -46.11 -10.57
N GLN A 125 -11.26 -45.59 -9.96
CA GLN A 125 -12.26 -46.27 -9.12
C GLN A 125 -12.92 -47.53 -9.75
N PHE A 126 -12.45 -47.96 -10.91
CA PHE A 126 -12.88 -49.15 -11.63
C PHE A 126 -12.10 -50.42 -11.24
N ALA A 127 -11.00 -50.33 -10.47
CA ALA A 127 -10.22 -51.49 -10.06
C ALA A 127 -10.92 -52.42 -9.04
N GLY A 128 -12.03 -51.97 -8.44
CA GLY A 128 -12.76 -52.71 -7.39
C GLY A 128 -13.97 -53.55 -7.85
N ARG A 129 -14.30 -53.63 -9.14
CA ARG A 129 -15.53 -54.32 -9.64
C ARG A 129 -15.27 -55.61 -10.42
N MET A 130 -14.04 -56.14 -10.45
CA MET A 130 -13.70 -57.38 -11.16
C MET A 130 -13.34 -58.53 -10.22
N ARG A 131 -14.14 -58.74 -9.17
CA ARG A 131 -14.08 -59.95 -8.34
C ARG A 131 -15.49 -60.37 -7.96
#